data_AF-A0A2M8F149-F1
#
_entry.id   AF-A0A2M8F149-F1
#
_cell.length_a   1.000
_cell.length_b   1.000
_cell.length_c   1.000
_cell.angle_alpha   90.00
_cell.angle_beta   90.00
_cell.angle_gamma   90.00
#
_symmetry.space_group_name_H-M   'P 1'
#
loop_
_entity.id
_entity.type
_entity.pdbx_description
1 polymer ?
#
loop_
_entity_poly.entity_id
_entity_poly.type
_entity_poly.pdbx_seq_one_letter_code
_entity_poly.pdbx_strand_id
1 'polypeptide(L)'
;MLYYSPIFSFYEKYKKHVHDFLVQFFIIVSVYSIDVYFLFIKKLNLPTLMFILFFSGYSIAYFLIKYKKQEDQFGGFINYGWLYRFFLSLGTWIIYLIMIRYKLPKPY
;
A
#
# COMPACT_ATOMS: atom_id res chain seq x y z
N MET A 1 -22.71 -13.70 -28.10
CA MET A 1 -21.25 -13.62 -27.87
C MET A 1 -20.88 -12.16 -27.74
N LEU A 2 -20.71 -11.66 -26.51
CA LEU A 2 -20.28 -10.27 -26.31
C LEU A 2 -18.78 -10.19 -26.58
N TYR A 3 -18.39 -9.35 -27.54
CA TYR A 3 -16.99 -9.02 -27.82
C TYR A 3 -16.42 -8.27 -26.60
N TYR A 4 -15.86 -9.01 -25.64
CA TYR A 4 -15.10 -8.42 -24.55
C TYR A 4 -13.85 -7.78 -25.14
N SER A 5 -13.66 -6.48 -24.91
CA SER A 5 -12.39 -5.81 -25.19
C SER A 5 -11.27 -6.60 -24.52
N PRO A 6 -10.11 -6.82 -25.17
CA PRO A 6 -9.00 -7.58 -24.60
C PRO A 6 -8.58 -7.03 -23.22
N ILE A 7 -8.72 -5.72 -23.00
CA ILE A 7 -8.47 -5.05 -21.71
C ILE A 7 -9.38 -5.59 -20.60
N PHE A 8 -10.65 -5.84 -20.92
CA PHE A 8 -11.65 -6.31 -19.96
C PHE A 8 -11.41 -7.78 -19.58
N SER A 9 -11.00 -8.61 -20.55
CA SER A 9 -10.58 -10.00 -20.28
C SER A 9 -9.32 -10.08 -19.41
N PHE A 10 -8.37 -9.16 -19.61
CA PHE A 10 -7.19 -9.05 -18.76
C PHE A 10 -7.57 -8.60 -17.34
N TYR A 11 -8.44 -7.60 -17.22
CA TYR A 11 -8.92 -7.16 -15.92
C TYR A 11 -9.62 -8.29 -15.14
N GLU A 12 -10.54 -9.04 -15.75
CA GLU A 12 -11.20 -10.16 -15.07
C GLU A 12 -10.21 -11.23 -14.60
N LYS A 13 -9.18 -11.52 -15.41
CA LYS A 13 -8.14 -12.50 -15.07
C LYS A 13 -7.26 -12.06 -13.89
N TYR A 14 -7.00 -10.75 -13.75
CA TYR A 14 -6.08 -10.20 -12.74
C TYR A 14 -6.76 -9.31 -11.68
N LYS A 15 -8.09 -9.36 -11.60
CA LYS A 15 -8.92 -8.45 -10.78
C LYS A 15 -8.43 -8.33 -9.33
N LYS A 16 -8.10 -9.46 -8.70
CA LYS A 16 -7.58 -9.51 -7.32
C LYS A 16 -6.28 -8.74 -7.16
N HIS A 17 -5.35 -8.90 -8.09
CA HIS A 17 -4.07 -8.20 -8.08
C HIS A 17 -4.23 -6.70 -8.33
N VAL A 18 -5.16 -6.29 -9.18
CA VAL A 18 -5.46 -4.87 -9.42
C VAL A 18 -6.00 -4.20 -8.16
N HIS A 19 -6.91 -4.86 -7.45
CA HIS A 19 -7.45 -4.34 -6.19
C HIS A 19 -6.37 -4.26 -5.10
N ASP A 20 -5.52 -5.29 -4.96
CA ASP A 20 -4.37 -5.26 -4.05
C ASP A 20 -3.42 -4.10 -4.36
N PHE A 21 -3.10 -3.89 -5.64
CA PHE A 21 -2.26 -2.79 -6.09
C PHE A 21 -2.86 -1.43 -5.76
N LEU A 22 -4.16 -1.23 -6.00
CA LEU A 22 -4.83 0.03 -5.66
C LEU A 22 -4.72 0.34 -4.17
N VAL A 23 -4.95 -0.65 -3.30
CA VAL A 23 -4.81 -0.48 -1.85
C VAL A 23 -3.37 -0.11 -1.48
N GLN A 24 -2.37 -0.81 -2.02
CA GLN A 24 -0.96 -0.50 -1.80
C GLN A 24 -0.62 0.93 -2.24
N PHE A 25 -1.08 1.33 -3.42
CA PHE A 25 -0.87 2.67 -3.96
C PHE A 25 -1.44 3.76 -3.05
N PHE A 26 -2.70 3.60 -2.61
CA PHE A 26 -3.33 4.58 -1.70
C PHE A 26 -2.57 4.71 -0.37
N ILE A 27 -2.10 3.59 0.18
CA ILE A 27 -1.31 3.60 1.41
C ILE A 27 0.01 4.33 1.19
N ILE A 28 0.74 4.04 0.09
CA ILE A 28 2.01 4.70 -0.23
C ILE A 28 1.84 6.21 -0.37
N VAL A 29 0.83 6.66 -1.12
CA VAL A 29 0.56 8.10 -1.32
C VAL A 29 0.22 8.79 0.00
N SER A 30 -0.56 8.12 0.85
CA SER A 30 -0.94 8.65 2.17
C SER A 30 0.27 8.78 3.09
N VAL A 31 1.10 7.74 3.17
CA VAL A 31 2.34 7.75 3.97
C VAL A 31 3.33 8.78 3.45
N TYR A 32 3.49 8.89 2.12
CA TYR A 32 4.33 9.90 1.50
C TYR A 32 3.95 11.33 1.92
N SER A 33 2.65 11.64 1.86
CA SER A 33 2.14 12.96 2.24
C SER A 33 2.45 13.28 3.71
N ILE A 34 2.32 12.28 4.58
CA ILE A 34 2.65 12.39 6.01
C ILE A 34 4.17 12.58 6.21
N ASP A 35 5.01 11.81 5.52
CA ASP A 35 6.47 11.87 5.63
C ASP A 35 7.00 13.24 5.16
N VAL A 36 6.50 13.74 4.02
CA VAL A 36 6.83 15.08 3.50
C VAL A 36 6.45 16.15 4.52
N TYR A 37 5.26 16.06 5.12
CA TYR A 37 4.85 16.99 6.17
C TYR A 37 5.82 16.95 7.38
N PHE A 38 6.17 15.75 7.86
CA PHE A 38 7.11 15.63 8.98
C PHE A 38 8.51 16.12 8.65
N LEU A 39 9.02 15.80 7.46
CA LEU A 39 10.36 16.18 7.02
C LEU A 39 10.48 17.68 6.76
N PHE A 40 9.55 18.29 6.02
CA PHE A 40 9.70 19.68 5.59
C PHE A 40 9.05 20.69 6.53
N ILE A 41 7.90 20.37 7.14
CA ILE A 41 7.20 21.30 8.03
C ILE A 41 7.70 21.15 9.45
N LYS A 42 7.84 19.91 9.94
CA LYS A 42 8.26 19.64 11.32
C LYS A 42 9.76 19.41 11.47
N LYS A 43 10.52 19.29 10.38
CA LYS A 43 11.97 18.97 10.39
C LYS A 43 12.31 17.70 11.19
N LEU A 44 11.40 16.73 11.21
CA LEU A 44 11.56 15.46 11.93
C LEU A 44 11.89 14.32 10.97
N ASN A 45 13.01 13.64 11.21
CA ASN A 45 13.41 12.46 10.44
C ASN A 45 12.98 11.18 11.16
N LEU A 46 11.77 10.69 10.87
CA LEU A 46 11.17 9.52 11.55
C LEU A 46 10.91 8.34 10.58
N PRO A 47 11.95 7.67 10.04
CA PRO A 47 11.76 6.54 9.12
C PRO A 47 11.03 5.36 9.77
N THR A 48 11.22 5.14 11.07
CA THR A 48 10.52 4.11 11.85
C THR A 48 9.02 4.38 11.93
N LEU A 49 8.60 5.65 12.01
CA LEU A 49 7.19 6.01 12.01
C LEU A 49 6.53 5.63 10.68
N MET A 50 7.25 5.77 9.56
CA MET A 50 6.73 5.37 8.25
C MET A 50 6.47 3.86 8.16
N PHE A 51 7.33 3.04 8.75
CA PHE A 51 7.09 1.60 8.85
C PHE A 51 5.81 1.30 9.64
N ILE A 52 5.61 1.95 10.78
CA ILE A 52 4.40 1.80 11.60
C ILE A 52 3.16 2.22 10.81
N LEU A 53 3.23 3.30 10.03
CA LEU A 53 2.13 3.78 9.19
C LEU A 53 1.82 2.83 8.02
N PHE A 54 2.84 2.22 7.39
CA PHE A 54 2.60 1.18 6.39
C PHE A 54 1.88 -0.01 7.01
N PHE A 55 2.37 -0.50 8.14
CA PHE A 55 1.77 -1.65 8.82
C PHE A 55 0.35 -1.39 9.31
N SER A 56 0.10 -0.20 9.88
CA SER A 56 -1.24 0.20 10.29
C SER A 56 -2.16 0.38 9.09
N GLY A 57 -1.69 0.98 8.00
CA GLY A 57 -2.43 1.14 6.74
C GLY A 57 -2.91 -0.20 6.17
N TYR A 58 -2.01 -1.18 6.05
CA TYR A 58 -2.38 -2.53 5.57
C TYR A 58 -3.31 -3.26 6.53
N SER A 59 -3.14 -3.06 7.84
CA SER A 59 -4.02 -3.66 8.85
C SER A 59 -5.43 -3.05 8.80
N ILE A 60 -5.54 -1.73 8.69
CA ILE A 60 -6.82 -1.03 8.53
C ILE A 60 -7.51 -1.45 7.24
N ALA A 61 -6.78 -1.52 6.12
CA ALA A 61 -7.34 -1.97 4.84
C ALA A 61 -7.90 -3.41 4.95
N TYR A 62 -7.16 -4.32 5.59
CA TYR A 62 -7.64 -5.67 5.88
C TYR A 62 -8.94 -5.66 6.70
N PHE A 63 -8.98 -4.89 7.79
CA PHE A 63 -10.19 -4.80 8.63
C PHE A 63 -11.38 -4.22 7.86
N LEU A 64 -11.19 -3.18 7.05
CA LEU A 64 -12.25 -2.58 6.26
C LEU A 64 -12.82 -3.56 5.23
N ILE A 65 -11.96 -4.34 4.57
CA ILE A 65 -12.42 -5.29 3.55
C ILE A 65 -13.15 -6.47 4.19
N LYS A 66 -12.62 -6.97 5.31
CA LYS A 66 -13.29 -8.01 6.09
C LYS A 66 -14.64 -7.55 6.61
N TYR A 67 -14.72 -6.32 7.12
CA TYR A 67 -15.97 -5.71 7.59
C TYR A 67 -17.00 -5.55 6.45
N LYS A 68 -16.54 -5.16 5.26
CA LYS A 68 -17.39 -5.02 4.07
C LYS A 68 -17.69 -6.36 3.36
N LYS A 69 -17.16 -7.49 3.86
CA LYS A 69 -17.30 -8.82 3.24
C LYS A 69 -16.88 -8.85 1.76
N GLN A 70 -15.81 -8.11 1.42
CA GLN A 70 -15.29 -8.00 0.05
C GLN A 70 -14.05 -8.87 -0.19
N GLU A 71 -13.79 -9.86 0.66
CA GLU A 71 -12.58 -10.68 0.67
C GLU A 71 -12.32 -11.38 -0.68
N ASP A 72 -13.39 -11.80 -1.38
CA ASP A 72 -13.33 -12.45 -2.69
C ASP A 72 -12.74 -11.57 -3.81
N GLN A 73 -12.64 -10.26 -3.59
CA GLN A 73 -12.14 -9.29 -4.57
C GLN A 73 -10.64 -9.04 -4.46
N PHE A 74 -9.97 -9.57 -3.44
CA PHE A 74 -8.57 -9.29 -3.14
C PHE A 74 -7.73 -10.56 -3.09
N GLY A 75 -6.42 -10.39 -3.15
CA GLY A 75 -5.44 -11.45 -3.27
C GLY A 75 -4.71 -11.76 -1.96
N GLY A 76 -3.38 -11.70 -2.03
CA GLY A 76 -2.50 -12.31 -1.02
C GLY A 76 -2.63 -11.68 0.37
N PHE A 77 -2.87 -10.37 0.45
CA PHE A 77 -2.85 -9.69 1.76
C PHE A 77 -4.03 -10.02 2.67
N ILE A 78 -5.11 -10.57 2.11
CA ILE A 78 -6.27 -11.05 2.87
C ILE A 78 -6.08 -12.53 3.25
N ASN A 79 -5.63 -13.35 2.31
CA ASN A 79 -5.55 -14.80 2.47
C ASN A 79 -4.43 -15.27 3.41
N TYR A 80 -3.28 -14.58 3.42
CA TYR A 80 -2.09 -15.02 4.16
C TYR A 80 -1.94 -14.37 5.56
N GLY A 81 -2.98 -13.66 6.04
CA GLY A 81 -3.07 -13.20 7.42
C GLY A 81 -2.07 -12.10 7.82
N TRP A 82 -1.81 -11.98 9.12
CA TRP A 82 -1.03 -10.88 9.71
C TRP A 82 0.45 -10.91 9.34
N LEU A 83 1.04 -12.11 9.22
CA LEU A 83 2.44 -12.29 8.87
C LEU A 83 2.73 -11.75 7.46
N TYR A 84 1.84 -12.03 6.51
CA TYR A 84 1.97 -11.46 5.16
C TYR A 84 1.87 -9.94 5.17
N ARG A 85 0.94 -9.36 5.94
CA ARG A 85 0.85 -7.90 6.08
C ARG A 85 2.13 -7.30 6.65
N PHE A 86 2.77 -7.97 7.60
CA PHE A 86 4.06 -7.54 8.14
C PHE A 86 5.15 -7.51 7.05
N PHE A 87 5.33 -8.60 6.32
CA PHE A 87 6.33 -8.66 5.25
C PHE A 87 6.01 -7.71 4.09
N LEU A 88 4.74 -7.55 3.75
CA LEU A 88 4.29 -6.56 2.76
C LEU A 88 4.65 -5.15 3.21
N SER A 89 4.40 -4.82 4.48
CA SER A 89 4.78 -3.51 5.07
C SER A 89 6.28 -3.29 5.05
N LEU A 90 7.05 -4.32 5.42
CA LEU A 90 8.50 -4.27 5.44
C LEU A 90 9.07 -4.07 4.02
N GLY A 91 8.59 -4.84 3.05
CA GLY A 91 8.99 -4.70 1.65
C GLY A 91 8.64 -3.32 1.09
N THR A 92 7.41 -2.86 1.33
CA THR A 92 6.96 -1.53 0.88
C THR A 92 7.79 -0.42 1.52
N TRP A 93 8.09 -0.54 2.82
CA TRP A 93 8.89 0.43 3.56
C TRP A 93 10.34 0.50 3.05
N ILE A 94 10.99 -0.64 2.81
CA ILE A 94 12.35 -0.67 2.25
C ILE A 94 12.38 -0.01 0.87
N ILE A 95 11.45 -0.39 -0.02
CA ILE A 95 11.32 0.21 -1.35
C ILE A 95 11.07 1.71 -1.24
N TYR A 96 10.17 2.13 -0.35
CA TYR A 96 9.85 3.52 -0.10
C TYR A 96 11.09 4.33 0.35
N LEU A 97 11.88 3.80 1.29
CA LEU A 97 13.10 4.46 1.75
C LEU A 97 14.12 4.67 0.61
N ILE A 98 14.35 3.62 -0.19
CA ILE A 98 15.37 3.62 -1.24
C ILE A 98 14.92 4.43 -2.46
N MET A 99 13.69 4.26 -2.92
CA MET A 99 13.23 4.81 -4.20
C MET A 99 12.58 6.19 -4.08
N ILE A 100 11.93 6.48 -2.95
CA ILE A 100 11.14 7.70 -2.76
C ILE A 100 11.84 8.63 -1.78
N ARG A 101 12.05 8.18 -0.53
CA ARG A 101 12.59 9.03 0.53
C ARG A 101 14.01 9.50 0.25
N TYR A 102 14.89 8.64 -0.30
CA TYR A 102 16.26 9.02 -0.66
C TYR A 102 16.32 10.16 -1.69
N LYS A 103 15.28 10.28 -2.54
CA LYS A 103 15.19 11.35 -3.54
C LYS A 103 14.61 12.65 -3.00
N LEU A 104 14.08 12.66 -1.77
CA LEU A 104 13.58 13.88 -1.15
C LEU A 104 14.76 14.78 -0.77
N PRO A 105 14.67 16.10 -1.03
CA PRO A 105 15.69 17.03 -0.57
C PRO A 105 15.82 16.96 0.95
N LYS A 106 17.06 16.98 1.45
CA LYS A 106 17.30 16.96 2.89
C LYS A 106 16.77 18.27 3.50
N PRO A 107 15.99 18.21 4.59
CA PRO A 107 15.56 19.43 5.26
C PRO A 107 16.78 20.13 5.85
N TYR A 108 17.05 21.35 5.38
CA TYR A 108 18.09 22.25 5.89
C TYR A 108 17.75 22.78 7.29
#